data_AF-A0A392UCR6-F1
#
_entry.id   AF-A0A392UCR6-F1
#
_cell.length_a   1.000
_cell.length_b   1.000
_cell.length_c   1.000
_cell.angle_alpha   90.00
_cell.angle_beta   90.00
_cell.angle_gamma   90.00
#
_symmetry.space_group_name_H-M   'P 1'
#
loop_
_entity.id
_entity.type
_entity.pdbx_description
1 polymer ?
#
loop_
_entity_poly.entity_id
_entity_poly.type
_entity_poly.pdbx_seq_one_letter_code
_entity_poly.pdbx_strand_id
1 'polypeptide(L)' 'MEMAHSKNWHYLWSESDSLNALHAFDDMKVVPWDLRIRWLNCLHLGLTLKWSHIFREGNVCADKLANLGHAYT' A
#
# COMPACT_ATOMS: atom_id res chain seq x y z
N MET A 1 0.01 0.43 6.35
CA MET A 1 -1.05 1.05 7.19
C MET A 1 -0.83 0.77 8.67
N GLU A 2 -0.71 -0.50 9.09
CA GLU A 2 -0.47 -0.85 10.51
C GLU A 2 0.77 -0.15 11.10
N MET A 3 1.89 -0.12 10.38
CA MET A 3 3.10 0.61 10.80
C MET A 3 2.88 2.12 10.97
N ALA A 4 2.09 2.73 10.10
CA ALA A 4 1.78 4.15 10.23
C ALA A 4 0.88 4.41 11.43
N HIS A 5 -0.13 3.57 11.63
CA HIS A 5 -1.02 3.63 12.80
C HIS A 5 -0.25 3.47 14.11
N SER A 6 0.71 2.53 14.19
CA SER A 6 1.56 2.35 15.40
C SER A 6 2.47 3.55 15.68
N LYS A 7 2.72 4.41 14.67
CA LYS A 7 3.44 5.68 14.80
C LYS A 7 2.51 6.87 15.05
N ASN A 8 1.20 6.65 15.27
CA ASN A 8 0.17 7.68 15.39
C ASN A 8 0.08 8.61 14.16
N TRP A 9 0.38 8.07 12.97
CA TRP A 9 0.18 8.80 11.73
C TRP A 9 -1.23 8.54 11.22
N HIS A 10 -2.09 9.55 11.31
CA HIS A 10 -3.50 9.43 10.95
C HIS A 10 -3.80 9.85 9.50
N TYR A 11 -2.92 10.61 8.86
CA TYR A 11 -3.06 11.09 7.48
C TYR A 11 -1.96 10.48 6.64
N LEU A 12 -2.33 9.67 5.65
CA LEU A 12 -1.37 8.99 4.79
C LEU A 12 -1.67 9.30 3.33
N TRP A 13 -0.59 9.58 2.60
CA TRP A 13 -0.59 9.61 1.16
C TRP A 13 0.24 8.43 0.64
N SER A 14 -0.44 7.48 0.00
CA SER A 14 0.19 6.31 -0.61
C SER A 14 0.44 6.56 -2.10
N GLU A 15 1.69 6.58 -2.51
CA GLU A 15 2.09 6.68 -3.91
C GLU A 15 2.59 5.33 -4.43
N SER A 16 2.24 4.98 -5.66
CA SER A 16 2.69 3.74 -6.30
C SER A 16 2.69 3.84 -7.82
N ASP A 17 3.57 3.12 -8.50
CA ASP A 17 3.55 2.90 -9.96
C ASP A 17 2.63 1.74 -10.38
N SER A 18 2.06 1.00 -9.42
CA SER A 18 1.15 -0.11 -9.70
C SER A 18 -0.30 0.34 -9.64
N LEU A 19 -0.93 0.51 -10.81
CA LEU A 19 -2.36 0.81 -10.90
C LEU A 19 -3.22 -0.26 -10.21
N ASN A 20 -2.84 -1.54 -10.28
CA ASN A 20 -3.57 -2.61 -9.59
C ASN A 20 -3.51 -2.45 -8.07
N ALA A 21 -2.35 -2.06 -7.52
CA ALA A 21 -2.21 -1.80 -6.10
C ALA A 21 -3.04 -0.59 -5.65
N LEU A 22 -3.15 0.44 -6.49
CA LEU A 22 -3.99 1.61 -6.22
C LEU A 22 -5.49 1.28 -6.33
N HIS A 23 -5.88 0.48 -7.32
CA HIS A 23 -7.26 0.02 -7.48
C HIS A 23 -7.75 -0.80 -6.28
N ALA A 24 -6.87 -1.41 -5.48
CA ALA A 24 -7.25 -2.10 -4.24
C ALA A 24 -7.88 -1.17 -3.19
N PHE A 25 -7.65 0.14 -3.27
CA PHE A 25 -8.32 1.13 -2.42
C PHE A 25 -9.76 1.42 -2.88
N ASP A 26 -10.04 1.25 -4.18
CA ASP A 26 -11.34 1.56 -4.80
C ASP A 26 -12.24 0.31 -4.94
N ASP A 27 -11.66 -0.85 -5.30
CA ASP A 27 -12.40 -2.10 -5.48
C ASP A 27 -11.73 -3.27 -4.72
N MET A 28 -12.42 -3.72 -3.68
CA MET A 28 -12.03 -4.86 -2.85
C MET A 28 -11.94 -6.19 -3.63
N LYS A 29 -12.53 -6.30 -4.83
CA LYS A 29 -12.42 -7.50 -5.69
C LYS A 29 -11.02 -7.69 -6.27
N VAL A 30 -10.23 -6.62 -6.36
CA VAL A 30 -8.84 -6.67 -6.85
C VAL A 30 -7.91 -7.23 -5.77
N VAL A 31 -8.30 -7.15 -4.50
CA VAL A 31 -7.51 -7.67 -3.37
C VAL A 31 -7.56 -9.21 -3.36
N PRO A 32 -6.40 -9.89 -3.36
CA PRO A 32 -6.34 -11.35 -3.21
C PRO A 32 -7.12 -11.84 -2.00
N TRP A 33 -7.84 -12.95 -2.15
CA TRP A 33 -8.79 -13.45 -1.15
C TRP A 33 -8.14 -13.72 0.21
N ASP A 34 -6.90 -14.19 0.20
CA ASP A 34 -6.08 -14.50 1.37
C ASP A 34 -5.61 -13.23 2.11
N LEU A 35 -5.50 -12.10 1.40
CA LEU A 35 -5.12 -10.80 1.96
C LEU A 35 -6.33 -9.93 2.33
N ARG A 36 -7.52 -10.25 1.84
CA ARG A 36 -8.72 -9.41 1.95
C ARG A 36 -9.12 -9.07 3.38
N ILE A 37 -9.01 -10.03 4.31
CA ILE A 37 -9.32 -9.79 5.73
C ILE A 37 -8.31 -8.83 6.36
N ARG A 38 -7.01 -9.01 6.09
CA ARG A 38 -5.97 -8.10 6.60
C ARG A 38 -6.10 -6.69 6.02
N TRP A 39 -6.47 -6.59 4.74
CA TRP A 39 -6.73 -5.31 4.10
C TRP A 39 -7.92 -4.57 4.73
N LEU A 40 -9.04 -5.27 4.97
CA LEU A 40 -10.20 -4.71 5.65
C LEU A 40 -9.86 -4.23 7.07
N ASN A 41 -9.10 -5.02 7.84
CA ASN A 41 -8.63 -4.62 9.16
C ASN A 41 -7.79 -3.32 9.08
N CYS A 42 -6.92 -3.20 8.08
CA CYS A 42 -6.13 -1.98 7.85
C CYS A 42 -7.01 -0.76 7.56
N LEU A 43 -8.05 -0.91 6.74
CA LEU A 43 -8.98 0.18 6.43
C LEU A 43 -9.80 0.60 7.66
N HIS A 44 -9.97 -0.29 8.65
CA HIS A 44 -10.67 0.00 9.90
C HIS A 44 -9.79 0.67 10.97
N LEU A 45 -8.52 0.99 10.67
CA LEU A 45 -7.60 1.67 11.60
C LEU A 45 -7.88 3.17 11.78
N GLY A 46 -8.98 3.70 11.24
CA GLY A 46 -9.33 5.13 11.36
C GLY A 46 -8.35 6.08 10.66
N LEU A 47 -7.66 5.61 9.62
CA LEU A 47 -6.70 6.39 8.84
C LEU A 47 -7.42 7.20 7.76
N THR A 48 -7.02 8.45 7.58
CA THR A 48 -7.38 9.26 6.41
C THR A 48 -6.38 8.97 5.30
N LEU A 49 -6.85 8.30 4.25
CA LEU A 49 -6.02 7.85 3.14
C LEU A 49 -6.23 8.73 1.91
N LYS A 50 -5.12 9.07 1.25
CA LYS A 50 -5.06 9.56 -0.13
C LYS A 50 -4.12 8.64 -0.89
N TRP A 51 -4.40 8.44 -2.17
CA TRP A 51 -3.52 7.66 -3.03
C TRP A 51 -3.42 8.29 -4.41
N SER A 52 -2.25 8.15 -5.03
CA SER A 52 -2.00 8.64 -6.39
C SER A 52 -1.03 7.73 -7.13
N HIS A 53 -1.23 7.68 -8.44
CA HIS A 53 -0.29 7.04 -9.33
C HIS A 53 0.92 7.93 -9.55
N ILE A 54 2.12 7.33 -9.51
CA ILE A 54 3.37 7.97 -9.90
C ILE A 54 4.04 7.14 -10.99
N PHE A 55 4.87 7.78 -11.82
CA PHE A 55 5.67 7.03 -12.79
C PHE A 55 6.74 6.18 -12.09
N ARG A 56 7.15 5.09 -12.73
CA ARG A 56 8.12 4.14 -12.20
C ARG A 56 9.45 4.81 -11.82
N GLU A 57 9.87 5.82 -12.58
CA GLU A 57 11.05 6.63 -12.31
C GLU A 57 10.97 7.36 -10.97
N GLY A 58 9.76 7.67 -10.49
CA GLY A 58 9.50 8.24 -9.17
C GLY A 58 9.43 7.20 -8.05
N ASN A 59 9.19 5.93 -8.37
CA ASN A 59 9.01 4.85 -7.38
C ASN A 59 10.30 4.06 -7.05
N VAL A 60 11.46 4.56 -7.49
CA VAL A 60 12.76 3.85 -7.44
C VAL A 60 13.16 3.39 -6.03
N CYS A 61 12.81 4.15 -4.99
CA CYS A 61 13.14 3.78 -3.61
C CYS A 61 12.41 2.50 -3.18
N ALA A 62 11.10 2.44 -3.40
CA ALA A 62 10.28 1.27 -3.07
C ALA A 62 10.71 0.06 -3.91
N ASP A 63 10.96 0.26 -5.20
CA ASP A 63 11.45 -0.80 -6.11
C ASP A 63 12.77 -1.41 -5.63
N LYS A 64 13.74 -0.57 -5.23
CA LYS A 64 15.02 -1.06 -4.70
C LYS A 64 14.84 -1.87 -3.42
N LEU A 65 13.99 -1.40 -2.50
CA LEU A 65 13.71 -2.13 -1.25
C LEU A 65 13.01 -3.47 -1.51
N ALA A 66 12.05 -3.50 -2.44
CA ALA A 66 11.37 -4.73 -2.84
C ALA A 66 12.34 -5.74 -3.49
N ASN A 67 13.22 -5.27 -4.39
CA ASN A 67 14.24 -6.10 -5.03
C ASN A 67 15.26 -6.65 -4.04
N LEU A 68 15.66 -5.86 -3.04
CA LEU A 68 16.50 -6.35 -1.94
C LEU A 68 15.78 -7.46 -1.18
N GLY A 69 14.52 -7.26 -0.79
CA GLY A 69 13.71 -8.28 -0.13
C GLY A 69 13.64 -9.58 -0.93
N HIS A 70 13.33 -9.49 -2.22
CA HIS A 70 13.27 -10.64 -3.12
C HIS A 70 14.59 -11.41 -3.23
N ALA A 71 15.74 -10.71 -3.21
CA ALA A 71 17.05 -11.35 -3.31
C ALA A 71 17.45 -12.15 -2.05
N TYR A 72 16.82 -11.88 -0.90
CA TYR A 72 17.13 -12.52 0.40
C TYR A 72 16.04 -13.49 0.89
N THR A 73 14.97 -13.71 0.12
CA THR A 73 13.91 -14.72 0.37
C THR A 73 13.98 -15.86 -0.61
#